data_AF-A0A9Q4T1Z7-F1
#
_entry.id   AF-A0A9Q4T1Z7-F1
#
_cell.length_a   1.000
_cell.length_b   1.000
_cell.length_c   1.000
_cell.angle_alpha   90.00
_cell.angle_beta   90.00
_cell.angle_gamma   90.00
#
_symmetry.space_group_name_H-M   'P 1'
#
loop_
_entity.id
_entity.type
_entity.pdbx_description
1 polymer ?
#
loop_
_entity_poly.entity_id
_entity_poly.type
_entity_poly.pdbx_seq_one_letter_code
_entity_poly.pdbx_strand_id
1 'polypeptide(L)'
;MLKPSDYSKADGYNELSHAIGSGPADQLIAHTVRALDVQDKEMLGVLLKVECKKLARLAAHFERLSPAHPGAAAAPQSQEEMIQEAAQWIAGASNSAAISAPLITSYLSHYLNFDFSISSIADVDELHRRVAPNASTTPRGIVPNDTPVPSSFSGRALFSQQLAKSAVSDRSPLYPQCLYAWITGWHPFPDGNGRTARAAYAITAIRNGTWRPLTKADEDRLSGL
;
A
#
# COMPACT_ATOMS: atom_id res chain seq x y z
N MET A 1 -2.33 9.68 32.02
CA MET A 1 -3.03 9.44 30.74
C MET A 1 -3.45 10.76 30.12
N LEU A 2 -2.89 11.05 28.94
CA LEU A 2 -3.17 12.24 28.14
C LEU A 2 -4.66 12.30 27.75
N LYS A 3 -5.32 13.45 27.95
CA LYS A 3 -6.74 13.62 27.62
C LYS A 3 -6.93 13.87 26.12
N PRO A 4 -8.02 13.39 25.50
CA PRO A 4 -8.31 13.64 24.08
C PRO A 4 -8.33 15.12 23.70
N SER A 5 -8.78 16.00 24.61
CA SER A 5 -8.79 17.46 24.41
C SER A 5 -7.39 18.09 24.28
N ASP A 6 -6.33 17.34 24.60
CA ASP A 6 -4.95 17.81 24.52
C ASP A 6 -4.22 17.26 23.30
N TYR A 7 -4.81 16.36 22.52
CA TYR A 7 -4.19 15.75 21.33
C TYR A 7 -3.83 16.80 20.28
N SER A 8 -4.74 17.74 20.02
CA SER A 8 -4.54 18.83 19.05
C SER A 8 -3.47 19.85 19.46
N LYS A 9 -3.02 19.80 20.72
CA LYS A 9 -1.97 20.66 21.27
C LYS A 9 -0.59 20.02 21.20
N ALA A 10 -0.49 18.74 20.84
CA ALA A 10 0.78 18.07 20.66
C ALA A 10 1.47 18.57 19.39
N ASP A 11 2.78 18.75 19.48
CA ASP A 11 3.59 19.16 18.33
C ASP A 11 3.50 18.10 17.21
N GLY A 12 3.43 18.53 15.95
CA GLY A 12 3.18 17.65 14.80
C GLY A 12 1.71 17.27 14.55
N TYR A 13 0.75 17.62 15.43
CA TYR A 13 -0.68 17.36 15.18
C TYR A 13 -1.19 18.03 13.90
N ASN A 14 -0.88 19.32 13.73
CA ASN A 14 -1.33 20.09 12.57
C ASN A 14 -0.71 19.57 11.27
N GLU A 15 0.57 19.18 11.32
CA GLU A 15 1.27 18.61 10.17
C GLU A 15 0.65 17.26 9.76
N LEU A 16 0.45 16.36 10.73
CA LEU A 16 -0.21 15.07 10.49
C LEU A 16 -1.63 15.27 9.94
N SER A 17 -2.43 16.09 10.60
CA SER A 17 -3.82 16.35 10.21
C SER A 17 -3.94 17.00 8.84
N HIS A 18 -2.97 17.84 8.46
CA HIS A 18 -2.90 18.40 7.11
C HIS A 18 -2.58 17.32 6.07
N ALA A 19 -1.65 16.42 6.37
CA ALA A 19 -1.27 15.34 5.46
C ALA A 19 -2.39 14.30 5.25
N ILE A 20 -3.02 13.83 6.34
CA ILE A 20 -3.92 12.66 6.30
C ILE A 20 -5.39 12.98 6.57
N GLY A 21 -5.71 14.23 6.91
CA GLY A 21 -7.03 14.66 7.38
C GLY A 21 -7.19 14.49 8.89
N SER A 22 -8.03 15.34 9.51
CA SER A 22 -8.25 15.33 10.97
C SER A 22 -8.85 14.02 11.49
N GLY A 23 -9.83 13.45 10.79
CA GLY A 23 -10.46 12.18 11.19
C GLY A 23 -9.46 11.02 11.32
N PRO A 24 -8.68 10.69 10.26
CA PRO A 24 -7.64 9.68 10.35
C PRO A 24 -6.54 10.01 11.37
N ALA A 25 -6.15 11.28 11.51
CA ALA A 25 -5.17 11.71 12.51
C ALA A 25 -5.66 11.45 13.94
N ASP A 26 -6.90 11.81 14.27
CA ASP A 26 -7.48 11.59 15.60
C ASP A 26 -7.59 10.10 15.92
N GLN A 27 -7.93 9.25 14.93
CA GLN A 27 -7.95 7.79 15.11
C GLN A 27 -6.56 7.21 15.37
N LEU A 28 -5.55 7.65 14.62
CA LEU A 28 -4.16 7.24 14.81
C LEU A 28 -3.66 7.64 16.20
N ILE A 29 -3.93 8.88 16.62
CA ILE A 29 -3.50 9.39 17.92
C ILE A 29 -4.16 8.61 19.05
N ALA A 30 -5.49 8.44 18.99
CA ALA A 30 -6.21 7.70 20.02
C ALA A 30 -5.72 6.24 20.12
N HIS A 31 -5.40 5.61 18.99
CA HIS A 31 -4.79 4.28 18.97
C HIS A 31 -3.39 4.31 19.60
N THR A 32 -2.53 5.24 19.18
CA THR A 32 -1.14 5.35 19.64
C THR A 32 -1.05 5.64 21.13
N VAL A 33 -1.88 6.55 21.66
CA VAL A 33 -1.92 6.90 23.08
C VAL A 33 -2.26 5.69 23.93
N ARG A 34 -3.22 4.87 23.50
CA ARG A 34 -3.59 3.63 24.22
C ARG A 34 -2.53 2.53 24.06
N ALA A 35 -2.01 2.33 22.86
CA ALA A 35 -1.11 1.22 22.55
C ALA A 35 0.28 1.39 23.18
N LEU A 36 0.77 2.63 23.28
CA LEU A 36 2.10 2.95 23.82
C LEU A 36 2.05 3.61 25.21
N ASP A 37 0.87 3.64 25.84
CA ASP A 37 0.65 4.27 27.16
C ASP A 37 1.23 5.69 27.25
N VAL A 38 0.86 6.54 26.29
CA VAL A 38 1.39 7.91 26.18
C VAL A 38 0.85 8.78 27.31
N GLN A 39 1.75 9.31 28.14
CA GLN A 39 1.36 10.02 29.36
C GLN A 39 1.11 11.51 29.17
N ASP A 40 1.82 12.16 28.25
CA ASP A 40 1.79 13.60 28.05
C ASP A 40 1.90 14.02 26.58
N LYS A 41 1.73 15.32 26.32
CA LYS A 41 1.76 15.92 24.98
C LYS A 41 3.14 15.93 24.34
N GLU A 42 4.20 15.89 25.14
CA GLU A 42 5.58 15.97 24.66
C GLU A 42 5.98 14.61 24.07
N MET A 43 5.68 13.53 24.79
CA MET A 43 5.81 12.16 24.29
C MET A 43 4.96 11.94 23.03
N LEU A 44 3.70 12.40 23.02
CA LEU A 44 2.87 12.33 21.82
C LEU A 44 3.53 13.10 20.66
N GLY A 45 4.03 14.31 20.92
CA GLY A 45 4.65 15.14 19.88
C GLY A 45 5.89 14.50 19.25
N VAL A 46 6.71 13.80 20.03
CA VAL A 46 7.84 13.02 19.51
C VAL A 46 7.36 11.94 18.55
N LEU A 47 6.32 11.19 18.91
CA LEU A 47 5.74 10.14 18.06
C LEU A 47 5.15 10.71 16.77
N LEU A 48 4.41 11.83 16.86
CA LEU A 48 3.82 12.49 15.70
C LEU A 48 4.90 12.98 14.73
N LYS A 49 6.00 13.53 15.21
CA LYS A 49 7.15 13.93 14.37
C LYS A 49 7.79 12.75 13.67
N VAL A 50 7.94 11.61 14.37
CA VAL A 50 8.45 10.37 13.76
C VAL A 50 7.56 9.94 12.61
N GLU A 51 6.24 9.94 12.81
CA GLU A 51 5.29 9.58 11.75
C GLU A 51 5.37 10.59 10.59
N CYS A 52 5.28 11.90 10.84
CA CYS A 52 5.33 12.93 9.80
C CYS A 52 6.61 12.84 8.96
N LYS A 53 7.77 12.58 9.61
CA LYS A 53 9.04 12.36 8.90
C LYS A 53 8.98 11.17 7.94
N LYS A 54 8.33 10.07 8.32
CA LYS A 54 8.13 8.89 7.45
C LYS A 54 7.24 9.25 6.25
N LEU A 55 6.13 9.95 6.51
CA LEU A 55 5.21 10.38 5.45
C LEU A 55 5.88 11.33 4.46
N ALA A 56 6.65 12.31 4.95
CA ALA A 56 7.38 13.24 4.11
C ALA A 56 8.45 12.55 3.25
N ARG A 57 9.17 11.56 3.81
CA ARG A 57 10.15 10.77 3.04
C ARG A 57 9.48 10.01 1.89
N LEU A 58 8.34 9.37 2.16
CA LEU A 58 7.60 8.61 1.15
C LEU A 58 6.95 9.51 0.10
N ALA A 59 6.37 10.65 0.51
CA ALA A 59 5.85 11.65 -0.41
C ALA A 59 6.94 12.12 -1.38
N ALA A 60 8.10 12.50 -0.84
CA ALA A 60 9.23 12.94 -1.64
C ALA A 60 9.78 11.83 -2.55
N HIS A 61 9.72 10.56 -2.12
CA HIS A 61 10.04 9.43 -2.98
C HIS A 61 9.08 9.34 -4.16
N PHE A 62 7.76 9.38 -3.93
CA PHE A 62 6.77 9.27 -4.99
C PHE A 62 6.75 10.47 -5.94
N GLU A 63 7.07 11.68 -5.46
CA GLU A 63 7.24 12.86 -6.31
C GLU A 63 8.41 12.71 -7.31
N ARG A 64 9.50 12.06 -6.87
CA ARG A 64 10.67 11.78 -7.72
C ARG A 64 10.55 10.48 -8.51
N LEU A 65 9.63 9.60 -8.12
CA LEU A 65 9.45 8.32 -8.78
C LEU A 65 8.96 8.58 -10.19
N SER A 66 9.80 8.25 -11.17
CA SER A 66 9.38 8.09 -12.55
C SER A 66 9.04 6.62 -12.77
N PRO A 67 7.76 6.23 -12.65
CA PRO A 67 7.33 4.87 -12.99
C PRO A 67 7.56 4.70 -14.49
N ALA A 68 8.66 4.05 -14.85
CA ALA A 68 8.94 3.65 -16.22
C ALA A 68 8.17 2.38 -16.55
N HIS A 69 7.61 2.33 -17.76
CA HIS A 69 7.14 1.08 -18.32
C HIS A 69 8.30 0.10 -18.38
N PRO A 70 8.09 -1.17 -18.02
CA PRO A 70 9.21 -2.02 -17.70
C PRO A 70 9.59 -2.70 -19.05
N GLY A 71 10.18 -1.96 -19.98
CA GLY A 71 10.72 -2.47 -21.26
C GLY A 71 9.67 -2.95 -22.28
N ALA A 72 10.13 -3.50 -23.42
CA ALA A 72 9.24 -3.92 -24.52
C ALA A 72 8.22 -4.99 -24.08
N ALA A 73 7.06 -5.02 -24.76
CA ALA A 73 6.03 -6.02 -24.56
C ALA A 73 6.63 -7.44 -24.59
N ALA A 74 6.18 -8.30 -23.68
CA ALA A 74 6.53 -9.72 -23.71
C ALA A 74 6.14 -10.32 -25.08
N ALA A 75 6.78 -11.44 -25.44
CA ALA A 75 6.37 -12.22 -26.60
C ALA A 75 4.85 -12.50 -26.54
N PRO A 76 4.16 -12.71 -27.68
CA PRO A 76 2.72 -12.97 -27.66
C PRO A 76 2.39 -14.13 -26.72
N GLN A 77 1.72 -13.82 -25.60
CA GLN A 77 1.24 -14.77 -24.60
C GLN A 77 -0.29 -14.70 -24.56
N SER A 78 -0.94 -15.84 -24.42
CA SER A 78 -2.36 -15.89 -24.08
C SER A 78 -2.60 -15.33 -22.67
N GLN A 79 -3.82 -14.87 -22.40
CA GLN A 79 -4.18 -14.40 -21.05
C GLN A 79 -3.98 -15.49 -20.00
N GLU A 80 -4.26 -16.75 -20.34
CA GLU A 80 -4.07 -17.88 -19.44
C GLU A 80 -2.59 -18.08 -19.08
N GLU A 81 -1.68 -18.02 -20.04
CA GLU A 81 -0.23 -18.11 -19.79
C GLU A 81 0.25 -16.97 -18.90
N MET A 82 -0.19 -15.74 -19.16
CA MET A 82 0.15 -14.58 -18.32
C MET A 82 -0.36 -14.74 -16.88
N ILE A 83 -1.57 -15.30 -16.70
CA ILE A 83 -2.14 -15.57 -15.38
C ILE A 83 -1.30 -16.62 -14.63
N GLN A 84 -0.91 -17.71 -15.30
CA GLN A 84 -0.10 -18.76 -14.67
C GLN A 84 1.29 -18.25 -14.28
N GLU A 85 1.93 -17.47 -15.15
CA GLU A 85 3.21 -16.83 -14.85
C GLU A 85 3.09 -15.85 -13.67
N ALA A 86 2.05 -15.01 -13.67
CA ALA A 86 1.77 -14.09 -12.57
C ALA A 86 1.55 -14.83 -11.24
N ALA A 87 0.82 -15.94 -11.27
CA ALA A 87 0.57 -16.75 -10.10
C ALA A 87 1.84 -17.37 -9.53
N GLN A 88 2.72 -17.89 -10.40
CA GLN A 88 4.01 -18.43 -9.99
C GLN A 88 4.93 -17.34 -9.42
N TRP A 89 4.98 -16.16 -10.06
CA TRP A 89 5.76 -15.02 -9.57
C TRP A 89 5.27 -14.56 -8.18
N ILE A 90 3.97 -14.38 -8.00
CA ILE A 90 3.39 -13.98 -6.70
C ILE A 90 3.67 -15.05 -5.63
N ALA A 91 3.51 -16.33 -5.96
CA ALA A 91 3.79 -17.44 -5.04
C ALA A 91 5.27 -17.48 -4.63
N GLY A 92 6.19 -17.38 -5.59
CA GLY A 92 7.64 -17.41 -5.34
C GLY A 92 8.14 -16.21 -4.54
N ALA A 93 7.50 -15.04 -4.70
CA ALA A 93 7.84 -13.83 -3.96
C ALA A 93 7.14 -13.73 -2.58
N SER A 94 6.31 -14.71 -2.23
CA SER A 94 5.56 -14.74 -0.97
C SER A 94 6.07 -15.86 -0.06
N ASN A 95 6.64 -15.52 1.10
CA ASN A 95 7.18 -16.50 2.05
C ASN A 95 6.10 -17.36 2.78
N SER A 96 4.83 -17.27 2.39
CA SER A 96 3.74 -17.95 3.09
C SER A 96 3.30 -19.21 2.32
N ALA A 97 3.53 -20.38 2.91
CA ALA A 97 3.07 -21.67 2.38
C ALA A 97 1.54 -21.78 2.25
N ALA A 98 0.78 -20.86 2.87
CA ALA A 98 -0.69 -20.83 2.80
C ALA A 98 -1.24 -20.29 1.47
N ILE A 99 -0.40 -19.70 0.62
CA ILE A 99 -0.82 -19.15 -0.67
C ILE A 99 -0.12 -19.94 -1.78
N SER A 100 -0.90 -20.78 -2.46
CA SER A 100 -0.43 -21.59 -3.57
C SER A 100 -0.72 -20.91 -4.91
N ALA A 101 0.08 -21.20 -5.93
CA ALA A 101 -0.16 -20.71 -7.29
C ALA A 101 -1.59 -21.01 -7.80
N PRO A 102 -2.21 -22.19 -7.55
CA PRO A 102 -3.61 -22.42 -7.94
C PRO A 102 -4.63 -21.46 -7.32
N LEU A 103 -4.48 -21.12 -6.04
CA LEU A 103 -5.35 -20.13 -5.40
C LEU A 103 -5.15 -18.75 -6.03
N ILE A 104 -3.89 -18.41 -6.36
CA ILE A 104 -3.56 -17.15 -7.03
C ILE A 104 -4.17 -17.07 -8.42
N THR A 105 -3.98 -18.11 -9.23
CA THR A 105 -4.60 -18.26 -10.55
C THR A 105 -6.11 -18.03 -10.46
N SER A 106 -6.79 -18.62 -9.46
CA SER A 106 -8.24 -18.47 -9.30
C SER A 106 -8.69 -17.02 -9.17
N TYR A 107 -8.05 -16.24 -8.27
CA TYR A 107 -8.45 -14.84 -8.10
C TYR A 107 -7.99 -13.95 -9.26
N LEU A 108 -6.81 -14.19 -9.85
CA LEU A 108 -6.35 -13.42 -11.02
C LEU A 108 -7.31 -13.63 -12.20
N SER A 109 -7.66 -14.87 -12.51
CA SER A 109 -8.66 -15.22 -13.53
C SER A 109 -10.01 -14.56 -13.24
N HIS A 110 -10.46 -14.56 -11.99
CA HIS A 110 -11.73 -13.93 -11.62
C HIS A 110 -11.70 -12.42 -11.88
N TYR A 111 -10.64 -11.71 -11.46
CA TYR A 111 -10.55 -10.28 -11.71
C TYR A 111 -10.46 -9.97 -13.21
N LEU A 112 -9.67 -10.73 -13.96
CA LEU A 112 -9.46 -10.48 -15.39
C LEU A 112 -10.69 -10.82 -16.24
N ASN A 113 -11.37 -11.94 -15.98
CA ASN A 113 -12.51 -12.38 -16.78
C ASN A 113 -13.78 -11.55 -16.54
N PHE A 114 -13.94 -10.97 -15.35
CA PHE A 114 -15.12 -10.18 -14.98
C PHE A 114 -14.85 -8.67 -14.91
N ASP A 115 -13.66 -8.21 -15.32
CA ASP A 115 -13.22 -6.81 -15.32
C ASP A 115 -13.46 -6.05 -14.00
N PHE A 116 -13.27 -6.71 -12.85
CA PHE A 116 -13.41 -6.07 -11.54
C PHE A 116 -12.46 -4.88 -11.37
N SER A 117 -12.97 -3.71 -11.02
CA SER A 117 -12.17 -2.50 -10.81
C SER A 117 -11.04 -2.71 -9.79
N ILE A 118 -9.94 -1.95 -9.93
CA ILE A 118 -8.85 -1.78 -8.94
C ILE A 118 -8.40 -0.31 -8.95
N SER A 119 -9.37 0.61 -8.98
CA SER A 119 -9.14 2.06 -9.08
C SER A 119 -9.47 2.83 -7.81
N SER A 120 -10.15 2.19 -6.85
CA SER A 120 -10.51 2.78 -5.57
C SER A 120 -9.98 1.98 -4.38
N ILE A 121 -9.96 2.60 -3.19
CA ILE A 121 -9.58 1.89 -1.95
C ILE A 121 -10.53 0.72 -1.65
N ALA A 122 -11.82 0.83 -1.96
CA ALA A 122 -12.79 -0.22 -1.75
C ALA A 122 -12.52 -1.44 -2.64
N ASP A 123 -12.11 -1.20 -3.87
CA ASP A 123 -11.71 -2.26 -4.80
C ASP A 123 -10.45 -2.99 -4.29
N VAL A 124 -9.46 -2.22 -3.85
CA VAL A 124 -8.21 -2.78 -3.30
C VAL A 124 -8.45 -3.51 -1.98
N ASP A 125 -9.43 -3.09 -1.16
CA ASP A 125 -9.85 -3.81 0.05
C ASP A 125 -10.46 -5.19 -0.26
N GLU A 126 -11.29 -5.28 -1.31
CA GLU A 126 -11.85 -6.56 -1.78
C GLU A 126 -10.74 -7.47 -2.29
N LEU A 127 -9.78 -6.94 -3.05
CA LEU A 127 -8.61 -7.70 -3.48
C LEU A 127 -7.79 -8.17 -2.27
N HIS A 128 -7.51 -7.27 -1.33
CA HIS A 128 -6.74 -7.55 -0.12
C HIS A 128 -7.32 -8.72 0.68
N ARG A 129 -8.64 -8.74 0.89
CA ARG A 129 -9.34 -9.83 1.58
C ARG A 129 -9.16 -11.19 0.92
N ARG A 130 -9.04 -11.24 -0.41
CA ARG A 130 -8.84 -12.49 -1.16
C ARG A 130 -7.40 -12.98 -1.15
N VAL A 131 -6.44 -12.05 -1.26
CA VAL A 131 -5.01 -12.39 -1.41
C VAL A 131 -4.27 -12.51 -0.07
N ALA A 132 -4.83 -11.97 1.00
CA ALA A 132 -4.27 -12.04 2.34
C ALA A 132 -5.36 -12.32 3.40
N PRO A 133 -6.13 -13.42 3.28
CA PRO A 133 -7.30 -13.70 4.14
C PRO A 133 -6.96 -13.87 5.63
N ASN A 134 -5.71 -14.25 5.94
CA ASN A 134 -5.22 -14.42 7.31
C ASN A 134 -4.34 -13.24 7.77
N ALA A 135 -4.33 -12.13 7.03
CA ALA A 135 -3.60 -10.94 7.44
C ALA A 135 -4.16 -10.39 8.75
N SER A 136 -3.26 -9.84 9.57
CA SER A 136 -3.67 -9.14 10.79
C SER A 136 -4.64 -8.01 10.44
N THR A 137 -5.78 -7.99 11.10
CA THR A 137 -6.74 -6.89 11.04
C THR A 137 -6.47 -5.81 12.09
N THR A 138 -5.58 -6.09 13.04
CA THR A 138 -5.19 -5.14 14.09
C THR A 138 -4.42 -3.98 13.45
N PRO A 139 -4.92 -2.74 13.53
CA PRO A 139 -4.23 -1.59 12.96
C PRO A 139 -2.82 -1.42 13.54
N ARG A 140 -1.89 -1.02 12.69
CA ARG A 140 -0.52 -0.66 13.07
C ARG A 140 -0.49 0.83 13.41
N GLY A 141 -0.23 1.16 14.67
CA GLY A 141 0.01 2.52 15.15
C GLY A 141 1.38 3.07 14.76
N ILE A 142 1.77 4.21 15.36
CA ILE A 142 3.10 4.78 15.18
C ILE A 142 4.13 3.85 15.81
N VAL A 143 5.15 3.46 15.03
CA VAL A 143 6.29 2.69 15.54
C VAL A 143 7.43 3.68 15.88
N PRO A 144 7.86 3.76 17.15
CA PRO A 144 8.86 4.73 17.62
C PRO A 144 10.29 4.30 17.27
N ASN A 145 10.55 3.99 16.00
CA ASN A 145 11.88 3.67 15.49
C ASN A 145 12.03 4.15 14.03
N ASP A 146 13.24 3.98 13.49
CA ASP A 146 13.60 4.38 12.13
C ASP A 146 13.08 3.45 11.03
N THR A 147 12.12 2.56 11.33
CA THR A 147 11.45 1.79 10.28
C THR A 147 10.81 2.76 9.27
N PRO A 148 11.02 2.59 7.96
CA PRO A 148 10.46 3.48 6.96
C PRO A 148 8.94 3.32 6.81
N VAL A 149 8.36 2.29 7.44
CA VAL A 149 6.95 1.95 7.34
C VAL A 149 6.08 2.89 8.21
N PRO A 150 5.09 3.59 7.63
CA PRO A 150 4.18 4.43 8.39
C PRO A 150 3.12 3.58 9.11
N SER A 151 2.34 4.22 9.98
CA SER A 151 1.14 3.60 10.55
C SER A 151 0.15 3.20 9.44
N SER A 152 -0.66 2.17 9.67
CA SER A 152 -1.68 1.77 8.70
C SER A 152 -2.79 2.81 8.55
N PHE A 153 -2.99 3.67 9.55
CA PHE A 153 -3.95 4.78 9.47
C PHE A 153 -3.50 5.83 8.47
N SER A 154 -2.28 6.35 8.63
CA SER A 154 -1.69 7.32 7.70
C SER A 154 -1.55 6.72 6.30
N GLY A 155 -1.06 5.47 6.24
CA GLY A 155 -0.91 4.74 5.00
C GLY A 155 -2.20 4.60 4.21
N ARG A 156 -3.29 4.21 4.87
CA ARG A 156 -4.61 4.08 4.24
C ARG A 156 -5.15 5.41 3.77
N ALA A 157 -5.03 6.45 4.59
CA ALA A 157 -5.50 7.78 4.24
C ALA A 157 -4.76 8.34 3.00
N LEU A 158 -3.43 8.27 2.99
CA LEU A 158 -2.63 8.76 1.86
C LEU A 158 -2.80 7.91 0.62
N PHE A 159 -2.90 6.58 0.75
CA PHE A 159 -3.18 5.72 -0.39
C PHE A 159 -4.55 6.03 -1.03
N SER A 160 -5.59 6.23 -0.20
CA SER A 160 -6.92 6.63 -0.69
C SER A 160 -6.90 7.99 -1.38
N GLN A 161 -6.20 8.98 -0.79
CA GLN A 161 -6.01 10.29 -1.42
C GLN A 161 -5.23 10.18 -2.74
N GLN A 162 -4.20 9.34 -2.80
CA GLN A 162 -3.37 9.12 -3.98
C GLN A 162 -4.17 8.51 -5.12
N LEU A 163 -5.04 7.53 -4.85
CA LEU A 163 -5.97 6.97 -5.83
C LEU A 163 -6.95 8.04 -6.34
N ALA A 164 -7.54 8.83 -5.43
CA ALA A 164 -8.52 9.86 -5.79
C ALA A 164 -7.94 11.05 -6.57
N LYS A 165 -6.66 11.39 -6.32
CA LYS A 165 -5.96 12.52 -6.94
C LYS A 165 -5.05 12.09 -8.10
N SER A 166 -4.95 10.79 -8.39
CA SER A 166 -4.04 10.28 -9.40
C SER A 166 -4.35 10.89 -10.77
N ALA A 167 -3.33 11.50 -11.39
CA ALA A 167 -3.39 11.90 -12.79
C ALA A 167 -3.20 10.70 -13.75
N VAL A 168 -2.78 9.54 -13.22
CA VAL A 168 -2.58 8.30 -13.98
C VAL A 168 -3.88 7.52 -13.97
N SER A 169 -4.56 7.46 -15.12
CA SER A 169 -5.74 6.62 -15.34
C SER A 169 -5.40 5.13 -15.17
N ASP A 170 -6.36 4.35 -14.71
CA ASP A 170 -6.30 2.89 -14.59
C ASP A 170 -6.01 2.13 -15.91
N ARG A 171 -6.30 2.77 -17.05
CA ARG A 171 -5.99 2.29 -18.40
C ARG A 171 -4.59 2.70 -18.89
N SER A 172 -3.83 3.43 -18.08
CA SER A 172 -2.47 3.84 -18.44
C SER A 172 -1.48 2.67 -18.32
N PRO A 173 -0.51 2.53 -19.24
CA PRO A 173 0.56 1.54 -19.13
C PRO A 173 1.50 1.76 -17.92
N LEU A 174 1.40 2.92 -17.26
CA LEU A 174 2.14 3.25 -16.03
C LEU A 174 1.37 2.92 -14.74
N TYR A 175 0.06 2.73 -14.85
CA TYR A 175 -0.80 2.51 -13.69
C TYR A 175 -0.37 1.29 -12.84
N PRO A 176 0.05 0.15 -13.42
CA PRO A 176 0.45 -1.00 -12.63
C PRO A 176 1.62 -0.69 -11.67
N GLN A 177 2.65 -0.01 -12.17
CA GLN A 177 3.84 0.34 -11.38
C GLN A 177 3.51 1.37 -10.31
N CYS A 178 2.68 2.36 -10.65
CA CYS A 178 2.15 3.32 -9.68
C CYS A 178 1.40 2.62 -8.55
N LEU A 179 0.46 1.73 -8.89
CA LEU A 179 -0.36 1.04 -7.90
C LEU A 179 0.48 0.13 -7.00
N TYR A 180 1.45 -0.57 -7.57
CA TYR A 180 2.44 -1.35 -6.80
C TYR A 180 3.19 -0.45 -5.81
N ALA A 181 3.75 0.66 -6.29
CA ALA A 181 4.53 1.60 -5.50
C ALA A 181 3.70 2.18 -4.35
N TRP A 182 2.47 2.60 -4.62
CA TRP A 182 1.60 3.20 -3.62
C TRP A 182 1.17 2.21 -2.54
N ILE A 183 0.80 0.97 -2.90
CA ILE A 183 0.43 -0.05 -1.90
C ILE A 183 1.63 -0.43 -1.03
N THR A 184 2.81 -0.64 -1.65
CA THR A 184 4.00 -1.05 -0.90
C THR A 184 4.59 0.07 -0.05
N GLY A 185 4.69 1.30 -0.56
CA GLY A 185 5.28 2.39 0.21
C GLY A 185 4.34 2.98 1.25
N TRP A 186 3.07 3.27 0.90
CA TRP A 186 2.13 3.81 1.88
C TRP A 186 1.71 2.77 2.92
N HIS A 187 1.78 1.48 2.62
CA HIS A 187 1.39 0.41 3.54
C HIS A 187 -0.02 0.58 4.15
N PRO A 188 -1.07 0.67 3.32
CA PRO A 188 -2.45 0.93 3.77
C PRO A 188 -3.04 -0.19 4.64
N PHE A 189 -2.48 -1.39 4.59
CA PHE A 189 -2.94 -2.53 5.39
C PHE A 189 -1.98 -2.81 6.56
N PRO A 190 -2.47 -3.38 7.68
CA PRO A 190 -1.60 -3.77 8.79
C PRO A 190 -0.61 -4.88 8.41
N ASP A 191 -1.04 -5.81 7.58
CA ASP A 191 -0.26 -6.90 6.98
C ASP A 191 -0.72 -7.13 5.52
N GLY A 192 0.03 -7.88 4.72
CA GLY A 192 -0.38 -8.35 3.40
C GLY A 192 -0.21 -7.34 2.26
N ASN A 193 0.43 -6.19 2.49
CA ASN A 193 0.65 -5.16 1.47
C ASN A 193 1.44 -5.68 0.26
N GLY A 194 2.52 -6.44 0.46
CA GLY A 194 3.31 -6.99 -0.66
C GLY A 194 2.51 -7.94 -1.56
N ARG A 195 1.71 -8.85 -0.96
CA ARG A 195 0.82 -9.75 -1.69
C ARG A 195 -0.25 -8.98 -2.47
N THR A 196 -0.83 -7.96 -1.84
CA THR A 196 -1.85 -7.10 -2.44
C THR A 196 -1.28 -6.29 -3.60
N ALA A 197 -0.10 -5.70 -3.43
CA ALA A 197 0.58 -4.92 -4.44
C ALA A 197 0.92 -5.76 -5.68
N ARG A 198 1.47 -6.97 -5.50
CA ARG A 198 1.81 -7.85 -6.62
C ARG A 198 0.57 -8.33 -7.37
N ALA A 199 -0.51 -8.68 -6.67
CA ALA A 199 -1.76 -9.06 -7.30
C ALA A 199 -2.38 -7.88 -8.07
N ALA A 200 -2.43 -6.70 -7.47
CA ALA A 200 -2.94 -5.48 -8.12
C ALA A 200 -2.13 -5.11 -9.37
N TYR A 201 -0.80 -5.19 -9.26
CA TYR A 201 0.13 -5.03 -10.38
C TYR A 201 -0.16 -6.03 -11.49
N ALA A 202 -0.26 -7.33 -11.19
CA ALA A 202 -0.48 -8.35 -12.20
C ALA A 202 -1.80 -8.15 -12.96
N ILE A 203 -2.89 -7.91 -12.24
CA ILE A 203 -4.21 -7.71 -12.86
C ILE A 203 -4.17 -6.49 -13.77
N THR A 204 -3.67 -5.36 -13.29
CA THR A 204 -3.64 -4.12 -14.07
C THR A 204 -2.64 -4.18 -15.22
N ALA A 205 -1.51 -4.87 -15.06
CA ALA A 205 -0.52 -5.02 -16.11
C ALA A 205 -1.01 -5.94 -17.24
N ILE A 206 -1.69 -7.04 -16.91
CA ILE A 206 -2.30 -7.92 -17.92
C ILE A 206 -3.40 -7.17 -18.70
N ARG A 207 -4.28 -6.43 -18.00
CA ARG A 207 -5.32 -5.60 -18.66
C ARG A 207 -4.76 -4.55 -19.61
N ASN A 208 -3.63 -3.94 -19.24
CA ASN A 208 -3.01 -2.89 -20.01
C ASN A 208 -2.02 -3.42 -21.07
N GLY A 209 -1.89 -4.75 -21.23
CA GLY A 209 -0.94 -5.35 -22.18
C GLY A 209 0.52 -5.07 -21.82
N THR A 210 0.80 -4.82 -20.55
CA THR A 210 2.13 -4.46 -20.01
C THR A 210 2.68 -5.52 -19.07
N TRP A 211 2.11 -6.73 -19.09
CA TRP A 211 2.49 -7.79 -18.17
C TRP A 211 3.96 -8.16 -18.33
N ARG A 212 4.67 -8.08 -17.20
CA ARG A 212 5.90 -8.81 -16.94
C ARG A 212 6.09 -8.89 -15.42
N PRO A 213 6.68 -9.97 -14.88
CA PRO A 213 7.04 -10.02 -13.47
C PRO A 213 8.04 -8.90 -13.13
N LEU A 214 7.85 -8.22 -11.99
CA LEU A 214 8.83 -7.27 -11.49
C LEU A 214 10.04 -8.03 -10.94
N THR A 215 11.24 -7.55 -11.27
CA THR A 215 12.47 -8.02 -10.62
C THR A 215 12.55 -7.48 -9.20
N LYS A 216 13.39 -8.09 -8.35
CA LYS A 216 13.63 -7.56 -6.99
C LYS A 216 14.09 -6.09 -7.01
N ALA A 217 14.94 -5.73 -7.98
CA ALA A 217 15.39 -4.35 -8.16
C ALA A 217 14.26 -3.40 -8.58
N ASP A 218 13.30 -3.87 -9.41
CA ASP A 218 12.10 -3.09 -9.74
C ASP A 218 11.24 -2.88 -8.49
N GLU A 219 11.00 -3.92 -7.69
CA GLU A 219 10.21 -3.83 -6.46
C GLU A 219 10.83 -2.87 -5.45
N ASP A 220 12.15 -2.95 -5.24
CA ASP A 220 12.90 -2.08 -4.30
C ASP A 220 12.90 -0.62 -4.77
N ARG A 221 13.02 -0.38 -6.07
CA ARG A 221 12.93 0.97 -6.65
C ARG A 221 11.54 1.58 -6.47
N LEU A 222 10.49 0.78 -6.65
CA LEU A 222 9.11 1.27 -6.60
C LEU A 222 8.63 1.52 -5.15
N SER A 223 8.98 0.65 -4.21
CA SER A 223 8.44 0.69 -2.84
C SER A 223 8.82 1.96 -2.06
N GLY A 224 10.03 2.48 -2.27
CA GLY A 224 10.57 3.60 -1.49
C GLY A 224 10.98 3.24 -0.06
N LEU A 225 11.07 1.95 0.24
CA LEU A 225 11.37 1.39 1.56
C LEU A 225 12.76 0.77 1.64
#